data_AF-A0A4D4MEL1-F1
#
_entry.id   AF-A0A4D4MEL1-F1
#
_cell.length_a   1.000
_cell.length_b   1.000
_cell.length_c   1.000
_cell.angle_alpha   90.00
_cell.angle_beta   90.00
_cell.angle_gamma   90.00
#
_symmetry.space_group_name_H-M   'P 1'
#
loop_
_entity.id
_entity.type
_entity.pdbx_description
1 polymer ?
#
loop_
_entity_poly.entity_id
_entity_poly.type
_entity_poly.pdbx_seq_one_letter_code
_entity_poly.pdbx_strand_id
1 'polypeptide(L)'
;MWAMASVTHYDLILSPRPDDLVVITPTPSNVLTYLVPRGKPVGLPGLRLEEARADAFQLRHLVTGARMTVTDRPPVPPFDGGFDEHRVWTVDQGLTGEEHDALADVPPMTDDTLVLLSGLVTRIGLRDPQRQWALGNWFMDPLDRTSAWGGRVGRRLWGRGDWWELTWGSFPFAEDVAMALTDPQAGIAGAHAVRVRRGWEVQVGTAVLALRVEEG
;
A
#
# COMPACT_ATOMS: atom_id res chain seq x y z
N MET A 1 -1.75 -12.38 -10.30
CA MET A 1 -1.89 -10.92 -10.07
C MET A 1 -2.11 -10.73 -8.58
N TRP A 2 -1.29 -9.92 -7.91
CA TRP A 2 -1.36 -9.74 -6.47
C TRP A 2 -2.60 -8.94 -6.08
N ALA A 3 -3.32 -9.37 -5.05
CA ALA A 3 -4.59 -8.77 -4.65
C ALA A 3 -4.44 -7.50 -3.78
N MET A 4 -3.25 -6.90 -3.74
CA MET A 4 -2.90 -5.79 -2.85
C MET A 4 -3.75 -4.54 -3.07
N ALA A 5 -4.19 -4.29 -4.31
CA ALA A 5 -5.10 -3.18 -4.60
C ALA A 5 -6.47 -3.33 -3.90
N SER A 6 -6.86 -4.55 -3.49
CA SER A 6 -8.08 -4.76 -2.72
C SER A 6 -7.94 -4.29 -1.26
N VAL A 7 -6.74 -4.31 -0.70
CA VAL A 7 -6.48 -3.85 0.68
C VAL A 7 -6.86 -2.38 0.86
N THR A 8 -6.71 -1.57 -0.18
CA THR A 8 -7.05 -0.15 -0.15
C THR A 8 -8.55 0.13 -0.05
N HIS A 9 -9.42 -0.89 -0.19
CA HIS A 9 -10.87 -0.70 0.01
C HIS A 9 -11.24 -0.59 1.49
N TYR A 10 -10.29 -0.89 2.37
CA TYR A 10 -10.45 -0.78 3.82
C TYR A 10 -9.95 0.56 4.31
N ASP A 11 -10.45 0.98 5.47
CA ASP A 11 -9.86 2.07 6.21
C ASP A 11 -8.54 1.61 6.82
N LEU A 12 -7.45 2.16 6.29
CA LEU A 12 -6.08 1.87 6.71
C LEU A 12 -5.44 3.12 7.28
N ILE A 13 -4.72 2.95 8.38
CA ILE A 13 -3.70 3.89 8.82
C ILE A 13 -2.38 3.12 8.80
N LEU A 14 -1.44 3.58 7.98
CA LEU A 14 -0.11 2.99 7.88
C LEU A 14 0.87 3.76 8.75
N SER A 15 1.51 3.07 9.67
CA SER A 15 2.49 3.62 10.61
C SER A 15 3.84 2.93 10.40
N PRO A 16 4.78 3.55 9.66
CA PRO A 16 6.11 2.99 9.52
C PRO A 16 6.87 3.06 10.86
N ARG A 17 7.45 1.94 11.28
CA ARG A 17 8.41 1.82 12.37
C ARG A 17 9.70 1.20 11.82
N PRO A 18 10.85 1.35 12.51
CA PRO A 18 12.06 0.61 12.13
C PRO A 18 11.75 -0.90 12.02
N ASP A 19 11.99 -1.46 10.83
CA ASP A 19 11.78 -2.87 10.45
C ASP A 19 10.34 -3.42 10.59
N ASP A 20 9.34 -2.57 10.84
CA ASP A 20 7.94 -2.98 11.02
C ASP A 20 6.97 -1.97 10.41
N LEU A 21 6.17 -2.40 9.43
CA LEU A 21 5.05 -1.61 8.93
C LEU A 21 3.78 -1.97 9.71
N VAL A 22 3.30 -1.05 10.55
CA VAL A 22 2.04 -1.26 11.28
C VAL A 22 0.86 -0.81 10.43
N VAL A 23 -0.03 -1.74 10.12
CA VAL A 23 -1.31 -1.52 9.44
C VAL A 23 -2.42 -1.49 10.50
N ILE A 24 -3.03 -0.33 10.68
CA ILE A 24 -4.14 -0.15 11.62
C ILE A 24 -5.44 -0.08 10.84
N THR A 25 -6.42 -0.90 11.20
CA THR A 25 -7.72 -1.00 10.51
C THR A 25 -8.79 -1.58 11.45
N PRO A 26 -10.07 -1.18 11.34
CA PRO A 26 -11.16 -1.78 12.12
C PRO A 26 -11.49 -3.22 11.69
N THR A 27 -10.86 -3.74 10.63
CA THR A 27 -11.13 -5.08 10.09
C THR A 27 -9.84 -5.87 9.81
N PRO A 28 -8.98 -6.08 10.82
CA PRO A 28 -7.65 -6.67 10.63
C PRO A 28 -7.71 -8.07 10.00
N SER A 29 -8.68 -8.87 10.45
CA SER A 29 -8.98 -10.20 9.92
C SER A 29 -9.30 -10.21 8.42
N ASN A 30 -10.00 -9.19 7.91
CA ASN A 30 -10.35 -9.09 6.49
C ASN A 30 -9.14 -8.68 5.65
N VAL A 31 -8.37 -7.69 6.11
CA VAL A 31 -7.15 -7.23 5.43
C VAL A 31 -6.15 -8.37 5.27
N LEU A 32 -6.00 -9.22 6.30
CA LEU A 32 -5.12 -10.39 6.22
C LEU A 32 -5.45 -11.34 5.06
N THR A 33 -6.72 -11.47 4.67
CA THR A 33 -7.11 -12.38 3.58
C THR A 33 -6.52 -12.00 2.22
N TYR A 34 -6.07 -10.75 2.07
CA TYR A 34 -5.40 -10.23 0.87
C TYR A 34 -3.88 -10.20 0.99
N LEU A 35 -3.35 -10.26 2.21
CA LEU A 35 -1.92 -10.17 2.50
C LEU A 35 -1.26 -11.55 2.49
N VAL A 36 -1.87 -12.53 3.15
CA VAL A 36 -1.27 -13.86 3.38
C VAL A 36 -1.99 -14.94 2.57
N PRO A 37 -1.26 -15.83 1.87
CA PRO A 37 -1.83 -16.98 1.17
C PRO A 37 -2.70 -17.89 2.05
N ARG A 38 -3.82 -18.36 1.47
CA ARG A 38 -4.79 -19.27 2.12
C ARG A 38 -4.98 -20.57 1.32
N GLY A 39 -3.97 -21.44 1.32
CA GLY A 39 -3.98 -22.71 0.58
C GLY A 39 -3.86 -22.56 -0.95
N LYS A 40 -3.78 -21.33 -1.46
CA LYS A 40 -3.42 -20.96 -2.83
C LYS A 40 -2.53 -19.71 -2.77
N PRO A 41 -1.61 -19.49 -3.74
CA PRO A 41 -0.70 -18.34 -3.79
C PRO A 41 -1.46 -17.05 -4.19
N VAL A 42 -2.39 -16.64 -3.34
CA VAL A 42 -3.13 -15.38 -3.43
C VAL A 42 -2.70 -14.55 -2.22
N GLY A 43 -1.92 -13.50 -2.44
CA GLY A 43 -1.34 -12.68 -1.37
C GLY A 43 -0.12 -11.89 -1.86
N LEU A 44 0.59 -11.26 -0.95
CA LEU A 44 1.91 -10.69 -1.22
C LEU A 44 2.94 -11.82 -1.22
N PRO A 45 3.67 -12.08 -2.32
CA PRO A 45 4.63 -13.18 -2.38
C PRO A 45 5.62 -13.15 -1.23
N GLY A 46 5.83 -14.29 -0.59
CA GLY A 46 6.74 -14.42 0.54
C GLY A 46 6.28 -13.81 1.86
N LEU A 47 5.12 -13.17 1.94
CA LEU A 47 4.55 -12.75 3.21
C LEU A 47 3.87 -13.93 3.90
N ARG A 48 4.14 -14.12 5.19
CA ARG A 48 3.62 -15.22 6.02
C ARG A 48 3.11 -14.70 7.35
N LEU A 49 2.15 -15.44 7.92
CA LEU A 49 1.80 -15.28 9.33
C LEU A 49 2.95 -15.79 10.20
N GLU A 50 3.50 -14.92 11.03
CA GLU A 50 4.50 -15.28 12.05
C GLU A 50 3.81 -15.60 13.38
N GLU A 51 2.87 -14.74 13.81
CA GLU A 51 2.18 -14.90 15.07
C GLU A 51 0.78 -14.30 14.99
N ALA A 52 -0.22 -15.03 15.49
CA ALA A 52 -1.56 -14.51 15.72
C ALA A 52 -1.74 -14.26 17.23
N ARG A 53 -1.96 -13.01 17.60
CA ARG A 53 -2.26 -12.59 18.97
C ARG A 53 -3.73 -12.22 19.07
N ALA A 54 -4.22 -12.08 20.30
CA ALA A 54 -5.61 -11.67 20.53
C ALA A 54 -5.93 -10.28 19.95
N ASP A 55 -4.93 -9.42 19.83
CA ASP A 55 -5.03 -7.99 19.51
C ASP A 55 -4.14 -7.55 18.34
N ALA A 56 -3.46 -8.47 17.67
CA ALA A 56 -2.56 -8.17 16.57
C ALA A 56 -2.24 -9.42 15.74
N PHE A 57 -1.94 -9.22 14.46
CA PHE A 57 -1.31 -10.24 13.62
C PHE A 57 0.08 -9.78 13.19
N GLN A 58 1.08 -10.60 13.46
CA GLN A 58 2.45 -10.34 13.04
C GLN A 58 2.76 -11.14 11.79
N LEU A 59 3.23 -10.46 10.77
CA LEU A 59 3.62 -11.04 9.49
C LEU A 59 5.12 -10.84 9.27
N ARG A 60 5.72 -11.77 8.54
CA ARG A 60 7.12 -11.70 8.12
C ARG A 60 7.22 -11.95 6.63
N HIS A 61 7.99 -11.11 5.94
CA HIS A 61 8.38 -11.36 4.56
C HIS A 61 9.63 -12.24 4.54
N LEU A 62 9.54 -13.46 4.00
CA LEU A 62 10.57 -14.48 4.10
C LEU A 62 11.89 -14.10 3.40
N VAL A 63 11.84 -13.27 2.35
CA VAL A 63 13.04 -12.87 1.59
C VAL A 63 13.82 -11.79 2.31
N THR A 64 13.14 -10.75 2.78
CA THR A 64 13.79 -9.56 3.35
C THR A 64 13.87 -9.59 4.87
N GLY A 65 13.11 -10.48 5.52
CA GLY A 65 12.95 -10.51 6.97
C GLY A 65 12.09 -9.38 7.54
N ALA A 66 11.61 -8.45 6.69
CA ALA A 66 10.80 -7.31 7.09
C ALA A 66 9.50 -7.75 7.76
N ARG A 67 9.04 -6.97 8.74
CA ARG A 67 7.84 -7.26 9.52
C ARG A 67 6.68 -6.36 9.12
N MET A 68 5.47 -6.87 9.30
CA MET A 68 4.25 -6.10 9.21
C MET A 68 3.31 -6.51 10.33
N THR A 69 2.80 -5.55 11.08
CA THR A 69 1.83 -5.79 12.16
C THR A 69 0.46 -5.29 11.74
N VAL A 70 -0.56 -6.13 11.72
CA VAL A 70 -1.95 -5.75 11.43
C VAL A 70 -2.74 -5.69 12.73
N THR A 71 -3.37 -4.56 13.04
CA THR A 71 -4.07 -4.30 14.30
C THR A 71 -5.27 -3.36 14.12
N ASP A 72 -6.10 -3.20 15.15
CA ASP A 72 -7.14 -2.15 15.27
C ASP A 72 -6.67 -1.00 16.19
N ARG A 73 -7.43 0.11 16.25
CA ARG A 73 -7.21 1.26 17.15
C ARG A 73 -8.52 1.79 17.79
N PRO A 74 -8.68 1.70 19.13
CA PRO A 74 -7.83 0.90 20.03
C PRO A 74 -7.92 -0.59 19.65
N PRO A 75 -6.91 -1.42 19.93
CA PRO A 75 -7.03 -2.85 19.71
C PRO A 75 -8.24 -3.39 20.50
N VAL A 76 -9.17 -4.05 19.80
CA VAL A 76 -10.34 -4.70 20.41
C VAL A 76 -10.17 -6.21 20.31
N PRO A 77 -9.71 -6.90 21.37
CA PRO A 77 -9.56 -8.34 21.38
C PRO A 77 -10.88 -9.07 21.73
N PRO A 78 -11.07 -10.32 21.28
CA PRO A 78 -10.33 -10.92 20.17
C PRO A 78 -10.72 -10.25 18.85
N PHE A 79 -9.83 -10.27 17.85
CA PHE A 79 -10.21 -9.89 16.49
C PHE A 79 -11.26 -10.85 15.91
N ASP A 80 -12.52 -10.54 16.15
CA ASP A 80 -13.67 -11.22 15.55
C ASP A 80 -13.74 -10.89 14.04
N GLY A 81 -14.17 -11.84 13.22
CA GLY A 81 -14.17 -11.68 11.76
C GLY A 81 -13.86 -12.94 10.95
N GLY A 82 -13.86 -14.12 11.58
CA GLY A 82 -13.74 -15.39 10.86
C GLY A 82 -12.39 -15.64 10.18
N PHE A 83 -11.32 -14.99 10.66
CA PHE A 83 -9.97 -15.34 10.26
C PHE A 83 -9.58 -16.67 10.92
N ASP A 84 -9.38 -17.68 10.09
CA ASP A 84 -8.93 -19.01 10.51
C ASP A 84 -7.42 -19.11 10.25
N GLU A 85 -6.64 -18.92 11.30
CA GLU A 85 -5.17 -18.99 11.27
C GLU A 85 -4.65 -20.35 10.81
N HIS A 86 -5.40 -21.43 11.02
CA HIS A 86 -4.99 -22.78 10.60
C HIS A 86 -5.07 -22.96 9.08
N ARG A 87 -5.70 -22.02 8.37
CA ARG A 87 -5.86 -22.04 6.91
C ARG A 87 -4.91 -21.09 6.18
N VAL A 88 -4.07 -20.36 6.89
CA VAL A 88 -3.10 -19.44 6.29
C VAL A 88 -1.70 -20.04 6.29
N TRP A 89 -0.87 -19.55 5.38
CA TRP A 89 0.54 -19.93 5.39
C TRP A 89 1.30 -19.17 6.49
N THR A 90 1.96 -19.94 7.34
CA THR A 90 2.88 -19.52 8.39
C THR A 90 4.32 -19.48 7.89
N VAL A 91 5.22 -18.93 8.71
CA VAL A 91 6.66 -18.85 8.42
C VAL A 91 7.33 -20.20 8.18
N ASP A 92 6.71 -21.31 8.59
CA ASP A 92 7.22 -22.67 8.36
C ASP A 92 7.02 -23.14 6.91
N GLN A 93 6.14 -22.49 6.15
CA GLN A 93 6.00 -22.75 4.72
C GLN A 93 6.88 -21.80 3.91
N GLY A 94 7.92 -22.36 3.29
CA GLY A 94 8.83 -21.65 2.41
C GLY A 94 8.16 -21.05 1.16
N LEU A 95 8.97 -20.38 0.35
CA LEU A 95 8.53 -19.84 -0.94
C LEU A 95 8.19 -20.96 -1.91
N THR A 96 7.12 -20.78 -2.68
CA THR A 96 6.86 -21.63 -3.85
C THR A 96 7.66 -21.16 -5.07
N GLY A 97 7.73 -22.00 -6.10
CA GLY A 97 8.31 -21.60 -7.39
C GLY A 97 7.61 -20.38 -7.99
N GLU A 98 6.27 -20.34 -7.93
CA GLU A 98 5.49 -19.19 -8.41
C GLU A 98 5.80 -17.90 -7.64
N GLU A 99 6.05 -17.99 -6.33
CA GLU A 99 6.46 -16.83 -5.55
C GLU A 99 7.88 -16.37 -5.91
N HIS A 100 8.81 -17.31 -6.15
CA HIS A 100 10.14 -16.99 -6.63
C HIS A 100 10.09 -16.25 -7.97
N ASP A 101 9.31 -16.76 -8.92
CA ASP A 101 9.16 -16.13 -10.24
C ASP A 101 8.54 -14.74 -10.11
N ALA A 102 7.46 -14.60 -9.31
CA ALA A 102 6.80 -13.31 -9.09
C ALA A 102 7.71 -12.27 -8.40
N LEU A 103 8.58 -12.70 -7.47
CA LEU A 103 9.56 -11.83 -6.82
C LEU A 103 10.72 -11.46 -7.76
N ALA A 104 11.16 -12.39 -8.61
CA ALA A 104 12.19 -12.15 -9.61
C ALA A 104 11.75 -11.16 -10.69
N ASP A 105 10.44 -11.11 -10.98
CA ASP A 105 9.84 -10.16 -11.91
C ASP A 105 9.80 -8.72 -11.38
N VAL A 106 10.02 -8.48 -10.08
CA VAL A 106 10.04 -7.13 -9.51
C VAL A 106 11.25 -6.36 -10.05
N PRO A 107 11.05 -5.26 -10.81
CA PRO A 107 12.17 -4.50 -11.35
C PRO A 107 13.03 -3.90 -10.23
N PRO A 108 14.36 -3.82 -10.42
CA PRO A 108 15.24 -3.22 -9.43
C PRO A 108 14.89 -1.75 -9.20
N MET A 109 15.04 -1.29 -7.96
CA MET A 109 14.79 0.07 -7.52
C MET A 109 16.08 0.69 -6.99
N THR A 110 16.24 1.99 -7.19
CA THR A 110 17.28 2.79 -6.50
C THR A 110 16.83 3.14 -5.09
N ASP A 111 17.76 3.59 -4.24
CA ASP A 111 17.43 4.02 -2.87
C ASP A 111 16.41 5.17 -2.87
N ASP A 112 16.58 6.15 -3.77
CA ASP A 112 15.64 7.27 -3.92
C ASP A 112 14.24 6.78 -4.34
N THR A 113 14.17 5.76 -5.17
CA THR A 113 12.91 5.12 -5.57
C THR A 113 12.25 4.40 -4.40
N LEU A 114 13.04 3.69 -3.59
CA LEU A 114 12.54 3.05 -2.38
C LEU A 114 11.97 4.09 -1.41
N VAL A 115 12.64 5.24 -1.25
CA VAL A 115 12.12 6.37 -0.46
C VAL A 115 10.80 6.88 -1.03
N LEU A 116 10.74 7.11 -2.35
CA LEU A 116 9.55 7.65 -3.02
C LEU A 116 8.35 6.70 -2.91
N LEU A 117 8.52 5.41 -3.22
CA LEU A 117 7.44 4.42 -3.17
C LEU A 117 7.03 4.06 -1.73
N SER A 118 7.97 3.97 -0.79
CA SER A 118 7.65 3.80 0.63
C SER A 118 6.90 5.02 1.16
N GLY A 119 7.29 6.22 0.71
CA GLY A 119 6.64 7.47 1.06
C GLY A 119 5.20 7.53 0.56
N LEU A 120 4.93 7.04 -0.66
CA LEU A 120 3.58 6.85 -1.19
C LEU A 120 2.75 5.88 -0.35
N VAL A 121 3.27 4.69 -0.08
CA VAL A 121 2.54 3.66 0.68
C VAL A 121 2.18 4.19 2.06
N THR A 122 3.15 4.70 2.82
CA THR A 122 2.94 5.19 4.20
C THR A 122 1.99 6.38 4.30
N ARG A 123 1.64 7.02 3.17
CA ARG A 123 0.74 8.17 3.11
C ARG A 123 -0.61 7.87 2.50
N ILE A 124 -0.91 6.62 2.15
CA ILE A 124 -2.10 6.23 1.35
C ILE A 124 -3.44 6.74 1.92
N GLY A 125 -3.53 6.92 3.23
CA GLY A 125 -4.73 7.41 3.94
C GLY A 125 -4.65 8.88 4.37
N LEU A 126 -3.62 9.64 3.98
CA LEU A 126 -3.45 11.01 4.44
C LEU A 126 -4.56 11.94 3.94
N ARG A 127 -4.81 12.96 4.75
CA ARG A 127 -5.76 14.01 4.50
C ARG A 127 -5.22 15.32 5.06
N ASP A 128 -5.32 16.36 4.27
CA ASP A 128 -5.03 17.71 4.71
C ASP A 128 -6.05 18.19 5.76
N PRO A 129 -5.62 18.66 6.94
CA PRO A 129 -6.50 19.32 7.90
C PRO A 129 -7.24 20.53 7.32
N GLN A 130 -6.66 21.25 6.36
CA GLN A 130 -7.30 22.36 5.65
C GLN A 130 -8.17 21.90 4.47
N ARG A 131 -8.31 20.58 4.26
CA ARG A 131 -9.13 19.96 3.23
C ARG A 131 -8.78 20.40 1.79
N GLN A 132 -7.53 20.76 1.52
CA GLN A 132 -7.08 21.09 0.17
C GLN A 132 -6.79 19.83 -0.66
N TRP A 133 -6.39 18.74 0.01
CA TRP A 133 -6.12 17.45 -0.62
C TRP A 133 -6.48 16.29 0.30
N ALA A 134 -6.77 15.13 -0.27
CA ALA A 134 -6.92 13.89 0.49
C ALA A 134 -6.70 12.66 -0.40
N LEU A 135 -6.19 11.58 0.20
CA LEU A 135 -5.92 10.33 -0.49
C LEU A 135 -6.94 9.22 -0.19
N GLY A 136 -7.65 9.30 0.93
CA GLY A 136 -8.85 8.50 1.20
C GLY A 136 -8.70 6.98 1.05
N ASN A 137 -7.52 6.45 1.38
CA ASN A 137 -7.14 5.05 1.13
C ASN A 137 -7.37 4.62 -0.32
N TRP A 138 -7.40 5.58 -1.25
CA TRP A 138 -7.60 5.36 -2.67
C TRP A 138 -8.93 4.66 -3.01
N PHE A 139 -9.95 4.76 -2.15
CA PHE A 139 -11.24 4.11 -2.39
C PHE A 139 -12.39 5.11 -2.53
N MET A 140 -12.44 6.11 -1.66
CA MET A 140 -13.49 7.13 -1.64
C MET A 140 -12.86 8.50 -1.40
N ASP A 141 -13.38 9.55 -2.05
CA ASP A 141 -12.98 10.93 -1.77
C ASP A 141 -13.54 11.38 -0.41
N PRO A 142 -12.71 11.52 0.64
CA PRO A 142 -13.18 11.92 1.96
C PRO A 142 -13.51 13.41 2.04
N LEU A 143 -13.29 14.14 0.95
CA LEU A 143 -13.64 15.55 0.82
C LEU A 143 -14.99 15.76 0.10
N ASP A 144 -15.65 14.69 -0.35
CA ASP A 144 -16.95 14.70 -1.03
C ASP A 144 -16.99 15.58 -2.29
N ARG A 145 -15.86 15.74 -3.00
CA ARG A 145 -15.78 16.58 -4.22
C ARG A 145 -16.32 15.84 -5.45
N THR A 146 -16.45 14.52 -5.37
CA THR A 146 -16.98 13.67 -6.43
C THR A 146 -17.82 12.54 -5.87
N SER A 147 -18.89 12.16 -6.59
CA SER A 147 -19.66 10.94 -6.34
C SER A 147 -19.04 9.71 -6.99
N ALA A 148 -17.93 9.88 -7.72
CA ALA A 148 -17.19 8.79 -8.33
C ALA A 148 -16.53 7.95 -7.24
N TRP A 149 -17.08 6.76 -7.00
CA TRP A 149 -16.41 5.70 -6.27
C TRP A 149 -15.12 5.34 -7.00
N GLY A 150 -14.08 5.00 -6.25
CA GLY A 150 -12.97 4.20 -6.72
C GLY A 150 -13.50 2.95 -7.41
N GLY A 151 -13.79 3.02 -8.71
CA GLY A 151 -14.34 1.89 -9.44
C GLY A 151 -13.37 0.71 -9.39
N ARG A 152 -13.80 -0.47 -9.86
CA ARG A 152 -12.94 -1.65 -10.09
C ARG A 152 -11.92 -1.41 -11.21
N VAL A 153 -11.37 -0.21 -11.33
CA VAL A 153 -10.43 0.18 -12.37
C VAL A 153 -9.05 -0.26 -11.91
N GLY A 154 -8.39 -1.02 -12.77
CA GLY A 154 -7.08 -1.60 -12.49
C GLY A 154 -6.10 -0.53 -12.04
N ARG A 155 -5.40 -0.81 -10.94
CA ARG A 155 -4.27 0.02 -10.51
C ARG A 155 -3.00 -0.70 -10.89
N ARG A 156 -2.06 0.04 -11.46
CA ARG A 156 -0.79 -0.52 -11.89
C ARG A 156 0.33 0.38 -11.42
N LEU A 157 1.28 -0.20 -10.71
CA LEU A 157 2.57 0.41 -10.43
C LEU A 157 3.62 -0.40 -11.18
N TRP A 158 4.35 0.24 -12.09
CA TRP A 158 5.41 -0.42 -12.84
C TRP A 158 6.51 0.56 -13.25
N GLY A 159 7.74 0.09 -13.30
CA GLY A 159 8.89 0.96 -13.55
C GLY A 159 10.19 0.19 -13.50
N ARG A 160 11.31 0.92 -13.49
CA ARG A 160 12.65 0.37 -13.30
C ARG A 160 13.62 1.47 -12.88
N GLY A 161 14.53 1.14 -11.97
CA GLY A 161 15.53 2.09 -11.49
C GLY A 161 14.83 3.30 -10.89
N ASP A 162 15.19 4.49 -11.40
CA ASP A 162 14.68 5.78 -10.97
C ASP A 162 13.32 6.19 -11.57
N TRP A 163 12.75 5.42 -12.50
CA TRP A 163 11.52 5.81 -13.19
C TRP A 163 10.40 4.82 -12.97
N TRP A 164 9.33 5.28 -12.33
CA TRP A 164 8.13 4.49 -12.05
C TRP A 164 6.87 5.21 -12.49
N GLU A 165 5.89 4.45 -12.97
CA GLU A 165 4.59 4.94 -13.36
C GLU A 165 3.51 4.27 -12.53
N LEU A 166 2.60 5.10 -12.02
CA LEU A 166 1.41 4.69 -11.30
C LEU A 166 0.18 5.10 -12.12
N THR A 167 -0.58 4.10 -12.56
CA THR A 167 -1.83 4.28 -13.30
C THR A 167 -3.02 3.78 -12.49
N TRP A 168 -4.13 4.53 -12.52
CA TRP A 168 -5.40 4.14 -11.92
C TRP A 168 -6.54 4.92 -12.58
N GLY A 169 -7.77 4.44 -12.47
CA GLY A 169 -8.95 5.19 -12.90
C GLY A 169 -9.76 5.64 -11.70
N SER A 170 -10.22 6.89 -11.71
CA SER A 170 -10.97 7.60 -10.64
C SER A 170 -10.10 8.16 -9.49
N PHE A 171 -10.52 7.97 -8.24
CA PHE A 171 -9.95 8.59 -7.04
C PHE A 171 -8.74 7.78 -6.50
N PRO A 172 -7.69 8.42 -5.93
CA PRO A 172 -7.51 9.84 -5.67
C PRO A 172 -7.21 10.66 -6.92
N PHE A 173 -7.43 11.97 -6.89
CA PHE A 173 -6.97 12.82 -7.99
C PHE A 173 -5.43 12.82 -8.03
N ALA A 174 -4.82 12.75 -9.21
CA ALA A 174 -3.35 12.75 -9.31
C ALA A 174 -2.71 13.99 -8.68
N GLU A 175 -3.42 15.13 -8.69
CA GLU A 175 -3.02 16.35 -8.00
C GLU A 175 -2.98 16.19 -6.47
N ASP A 176 -3.97 15.53 -5.87
CA ASP A 176 -3.97 15.25 -4.43
C ASP A 176 -2.79 14.34 -4.05
N VAL A 177 -2.47 13.34 -4.87
CA VAL A 177 -1.30 12.47 -4.67
C VAL A 177 -0.02 13.30 -4.73
N ALA A 178 0.13 14.14 -5.75
CA ALA A 178 1.28 15.02 -5.87
C ALA A 178 1.43 15.96 -4.66
N MET A 179 0.34 16.59 -4.23
CA MET A 179 0.32 17.49 -3.08
C MET A 179 0.61 16.74 -1.76
N ALA A 180 0.00 15.59 -1.52
CA ALA A 180 0.26 14.78 -0.32
C ALA A 180 1.73 14.35 -0.21
N LEU A 181 2.38 14.06 -1.33
CA LEU A 181 3.79 13.66 -1.37
C LEU A 181 4.75 14.84 -1.22
N THR A 182 4.31 16.06 -1.50
CA THR A 182 5.12 17.28 -1.49
C THR A 182 4.73 18.28 -0.39
N ASP A 183 3.77 17.90 0.45
CA ASP A 183 3.30 18.73 1.55
C ASP A 183 4.47 19.10 2.48
N PRO A 184 4.62 20.38 2.89
CA PRO A 184 5.76 20.82 3.70
C PRO A 184 5.89 20.14 5.06
N GLN A 185 4.79 19.63 5.63
CA GLN A 185 4.78 19.01 6.95
C GLN A 185 4.65 17.49 6.86
N ALA A 186 3.76 17.01 6.02
CA ALA A 186 3.40 15.60 5.92
C ALA A 186 4.06 14.88 4.75
N GLY A 187 4.60 15.61 3.75
CA GLY A 187 5.18 15.08 2.53
C GLY A 187 6.54 14.38 2.74
N ILE A 188 7.16 13.99 1.64
CA ILE A 188 8.51 13.41 1.64
C ILE A 188 9.50 14.58 1.60
N ALA A 189 10.49 14.56 2.49
CA ALA A 189 11.51 15.61 2.54
C ALA A 189 12.26 15.69 1.19
N GLY A 190 12.33 16.90 0.63
CA GLY A 190 12.98 17.14 -0.66
C GLY A 190 12.17 16.71 -1.88
N ALA A 191 10.92 16.25 -1.70
CA ALA A 191 10.05 15.97 -2.82
C ALA A 191 9.53 17.25 -3.49
N HIS A 192 9.46 17.23 -4.81
CA HIS A 192 8.78 18.26 -5.59
C HIS A 192 7.93 17.61 -6.68
N ALA A 193 6.88 18.32 -7.11
CA ALA A 193 5.97 17.85 -8.12
C ALA A 193 5.87 18.85 -9.27
N VAL A 194 5.79 18.33 -10.49
CA VAL A 194 5.60 19.14 -11.69
C VAL A 194 4.38 18.61 -12.43
N ARG A 195 3.49 19.53 -12.82
CA ARG A 195 2.38 19.20 -13.70
C ARG A 195 2.91 19.02 -15.11
N VAL A 196 2.60 17.88 -15.71
CA VAL A 196 2.96 17.54 -17.10
C VAL A 196 1.71 17.30 -17.92
N ARG A 197 1.86 17.21 -19.25
CA ARG A 197 0.72 17.03 -20.16
C ARG A 197 -0.16 15.82 -19.80
N ARG A 198 0.44 14.74 -19.29
CA ARG A 198 -0.23 13.46 -18.99
C ARG A 198 -0.58 13.27 -17.51
N GLY A 199 -0.48 14.30 -16.69
CA GLY A 199 -0.76 14.22 -15.24
C GLY A 199 0.29 14.95 -14.42
N TRP A 200 0.88 14.25 -13.46
CA TRP A 200 1.89 14.80 -12.56
C TRP A 200 3.13 13.92 -12.51
N GLU A 201 4.27 14.53 -12.21
CA GLU A 201 5.52 13.81 -11.92
C GLU A 201 6.02 14.29 -10.57
N VAL A 202 6.19 13.36 -9.63
CA VAL A 202 6.75 13.62 -8.31
C VAL A 202 8.18 13.10 -8.29
N GLN A 203 9.10 13.91 -7.80
CA GLN A 203 10.53 13.60 -7.81
C GLN A 203 11.10 13.64 -6.39
N VAL A 204 12.03 12.73 -6.10
CA VAL A 204 12.84 12.70 -4.87
C VAL A 204 14.24 12.28 -5.30
N GLY A 205 15.25 13.14 -5.10
CA GLY A 205 16.59 12.88 -5.58
C GLY A 205 16.60 12.63 -7.10
N THR A 206 17.05 11.45 -7.54
CA THR A 206 17.00 11.03 -8.94
C THR A 206 15.70 10.33 -9.34
N ALA A 207 14.91 9.87 -8.37
CA ALA A 207 13.70 9.10 -8.62
C ALA A 207 12.54 9.97 -9.08
N VAL A 208 11.71 9.41 -9.97
CA VAL A 208 10.51 10.02 -10.54
C VAL A 208 9.36 9.01 -10.49
N LEU A 209 8.23 9.47 -9.94
CA LEU A 209 6.94 8.79 -9.99
C LEU A 209 6.00 9.56 -10.92
N ALA A 210 5.75 8.99 -12.08
CA ALA A 210 4.75 9.44 -13.04
C ALA A 210 3.35 9.01 -12.58
N LEU A 211 2.50 10.00 -12.29
CA LEU A 211 1.11 9.82 -11.90
C LEU A 211 0.21 9.98 -13.13
N ARG A 212 -0.53 8.94 -13.50
CA ARG A 212 -1.40 8.92 -14.70
C ARG A 212 -2.80 8.42 -14.32
N VAL A 213 -3.80 9.24 -14.58
CA VAL A 213 -5.19 8.80 -14.43
C VAL A 213 -5.65 8.26 -15.78
N GLU A 214 -6.11 7.01 -15.81
CA GLU A 214 -6.74 6.45 -16.99
C GLU A 214 -8.09 7.15 -17.18
N GLU A 215 -8.24 7.88 -18.30
CA GLU A 215 -9.52 8.45 -18.70
C GLU A 215 -10.47 7.29 -19.02
N GLY A 216 -11.56 7.20 -18.26
CA GLY A 216 -12.64 6.23 -18.48
C GLY A 216 -13.64 6.70 -19.53
#